data_AF-A0A1H0J1X4-F1
#
_entry.id   AF-A0A1H0J1X4-F1
#
_cell.length_a   1.000
_cell.length_b   1.000
_cell.length_c   1.000
_cell.angle_alpha   90.00
_cell.angle_beta   90.00
_cell.angle_gamma   90.00
#
_symmetry.space_group_name_H-M   'P 1'
#
loop_
_entity.id
_entity.type
_entity.pdbx_description
1 polymer ?
#
loop_
_entity_poly.entity_id
_entity_poly.type
_entity_poly.pdbx_seq_one_letter_code
_entity_poly.pdbx_strand_id
1 'polypeptide(L)'
;MEHAMSELAAAVEQLSSLPRSERSEFLENIVVGEFKDVLLMGGDEDFPIDQSYFTLGFTSLRLMEVKANLEKVFGRTISTNVMFNSPTVEKLVEYLADEVLGDLIP
;
A
#
# COMPACT_ATOMS: atom_id res chain seq x y z
N MET A 1 18.38 -1.43 8.29
CA MET A 1 18.03 -2.36 7.19
C MET A 1 17.39 -3.64 7.73
N GLU A 2 17.73 -4.10 8.95
CA GLU A 2 17.13 -5.30 9.57
C GLU A 2 15.65 -5.18 9.98
N HIS A 3 15.18 -3.98 10.36
CA HIS A 3 13.77 -3.77 10.77
C HIS A 3 12.78 -3.96 9.61
N ALA A 4 13.03 -3.33 8.45
CA ALA A 4 12.15 -3.41 7.28
C ALA A 4 12.00 -4.84 6.72
N MET A 5 13.06 -5.65 6.80
CA MET A 5 13.02 -7.07 6.38
C MET A 5 12.15 -7.93 7.30
N SER A 6 12.08 -7.60 8.60
CA SER A 6 11.21 -8.31 9.55
C SER A 6 9.74 -7.93 9.38
N GLU A 7 9.46 -6.66 9.06
CA GLU A 7 8.10 -6.18 8.80
C GLU A 7 7.51 -6.77 7.52
N LEU A 8 8.33 -6.88 6.45
CA LEU A 8 7.98 -7.58 5.22
C LEU A 8 7.56 -9.04 5.48
N ALA A 9 8.38 -9.79 6.23
CA ALA A 9 8.09 -11.19 6.53
C ALA A 9 6.78 -11.34 7.32
N ALA A 10 6.57 -10.50 8.34
CA ALA A 10 5.35 -10.52 9.13
C ALA A 10 4.10 -10.19 8.29
N ALA A 11 4.18 -9.16 7.43
CA ALA A 11 3.07 -8.78 6.55
C ALA A 11 2.70 -9.90 5.57
N VAL A 12 3.70 -10.53 4.94
CA VAL A 12 3.51 -11.64 4.01
C VAL A 12 2.94 -12.88 4.71
N GLU A 13 3.42 -13.22 5.90
CA GLU A 13 2.90 -14.35 6.68
C GLU A 13 1.43 -14.12 7.10
N GLN A 14 1.09 -12.92 7.57
CA GLN A 14 -0.30 -12.59 7.90
C GLN A 14 -1.19 -12.67 6.66
N LEU A 15 -0.78 -12.07 5.54
CA LEU A 15 -1.52 -12.12 4.29
C LEU A 15 -1.73 -13.56 3.78
N SER A 16 -0.73 -14.42 3.97
CA SER A 16 -0.82 -15.84 3.59
C SER A 16 -1.81 -16.62 4.46
N SER A 17 -1.95 -16.24 5.73
CA SER A 17 -2.87 -16.86 6.69
C SER A 17 -4.32 -16.35 6.54
N LEU A 18 -4.51 -15.14 6.00
CA LEU A 18 -5.83 -14.54 5.80
C LEU A 18 -6.55 -15.09 4.56
N PRO A 19 -7.88 -15.21 4.58
CA PRO A 19 -8.68 -15.48 3.39
C PRO A 19 -8.63 -14.29 2.43
N ARG A 20 -8.84 -14.54 1.12
CA ARG A 20 -8.71 -13.53 0.06
C ARG A 20 -9.49 -12.24 0.33
N SER A 21 -10.67 -12.33 0.95
CA SER A 21 -11.49 -11.17 1.32
C SER A 21 -10.85 -10.30 2.42
N GLU A 22 -10.16 -10.90 3.40
CA GLU A 22 -9.47 -10.17 4.47
C GLU A 22 -8.07 -9.70 4.03
N ARG A 23 -7.45 -10.36 3.05
CA ARG A 23 -6.17 -9.91 2.47
C ARG A 23 -6.26 -8.49 1.89
N SER A 24 -7.34 -8.19 1.18
CA SER A 24 -7.58 -6.85 0.61
C SER A 24 -7.72 -5.79 1.70
N GLU A 25 -8.48 -6.07 2.77
CA GLU A 25 -8.63 -5.17 3.90
C GLU A 25 -7.30 -4.95 4.64
N PHE A 26 -6.50 -6.00 4.83
CA PHE A 26 -5.19 -5.88 5.46
C PHE A 26 -4.21 -5.07 4.61
N LEU A 27 -4.19 -5.30 3.28
CA LEU A 27 -3.39 -4.50 2.35
C LEU A 27 -3.82 -3.04 2.34
N GLU A 28 -5.12 -2.79 2.36
CA GLU A 28 -5.67 -1.45 2.45
C GLU A 28 -5.16 -0.74 3.71
N ASN A 29 -5.21 -1.40 4.87
CA ASN A 29 -4.69 -0.82 6.12
C ASN A 29 -3.20 -0.46 6.03
N ILE A 30 -2.37 -1.31 5.41
CA ILE A 30 -0.94 -1.02 5.20
C ILE A 30 -0.79 0.20 4.28
N VAL A 31 -1.47 0.21 3.14
CA VAL A 31 -1.36 1.29 2.16
C VAL A 31 -1.86 2.60 2.78
N VAL A 32 -3.05 2.60 3.38
CA VAL A 32 -3.60 3.77 4.08
C VAL A 32 -2.65 4.26 5.17
N GLY A 33 -2.04 3.36 5.94
CA GLY A 33 -1.03 3.69 6.93
C GLY A 33 0.15 4.48 6.34
N GLU A 34 0.72 4.01 5.23
CA GLU A 34 1.81 4.71 4.53
C GLU A 34 1.38 6.07 3.99
N PHE A 35 0.16 6.18 3.44
CA PHE A 35 -0.37 7.45 2.96
C PHE A 35 -0.55 8.45 4.12
N LYS A 36 -1.07 8.00 5.26
CA LYS A 36 -1.26 8.83 6.46
C LYS A 36 0.07 9.27 7.05
N ASP A 37 1.07 8.37 7.14
CA ASP A 37 2.41 8.69 7.62
C ASP A 37 3.07 9.78 6.78
N VAL A 38 3.00 9.66 5.45
CA VAL A 38 3.57 10.65 4.52
C VAL A 38 2.86 12.01 4.58
N LEU A 39 1.56 12.03 4.87
CA LEU A 39 0.80 13.26 5.13
C LEU A 39 0.95 13.79 6.56
N LEU A 40 1.64 13.07 7.45
CA LEU A 40 1.68 13.35 8.89
C LEU A 40 0.28 13.43 9.50
N MET A 41 -0.68 12.67 8.96
CA MET A 41 -2.03 12.53 9.50
C MET A 41 -2.01 11.64 10.74
N GLY A 42 -2.87 11.96 11.70
CA GLY A 42 -3.04 11.16 12.90
C GLY A 42 -3.62 9.78 12.58
N GLY A 43 -3.21 8.76 13.34
CA GLY A 43 -3.74 7.39 13.20
C GLY A 43 -5.26 7.29 13.32
N ASP A 44 -5.90 8.22 14.01
CA ASP A 44 -7.36 8.29 14.21
C ASP A 44 -8.13 8.95 13.04
N GLU A 45 -7.44 9.59 12.09
CA GLU A 45 -8.10 10.31 10.99
C GLU A 45 -8.53 9.36 9.87
N ASP A 46 -9.77 9.47 9.39
CA ASP A 46 -10.23 8.69 8.25
C ASP A 46 -9.53 9.15 6.96
N PHE A 47 -9.00 8.19 6.20
CA PHE A 47 -8.37 8.47 4.91
C PHE A 47 -9.28 7.97 3.78
N PRO A 48 -9.76 8.84 2.89
CA PRO A 48 -10.70 8.44 1.85
C PRO A 48 -9.99 7.63 0.75
N ILE A 49 -10.28 6.33 0.70
CA ILE A 49 -9.65 5.37 -0.22
C ILE A 49 -10.15 5.46 -1.68
N ASP A 50 -11.37 5.94 -1.86
CA ASP A 50 -12.03 6.16 -3.16
C ASP A 50 -11.65 7.51 -3.79
N GLN A 51 -11.09 8.43 -3.00
CA GLN A 51 -10.68 9.74 -3.50
C GLN A 51 -9.29 9.72 -4.11
N SER A 52 -9.10 10.59 -5.10
CA SER A 52 -7.76 10.76 -5.65
C SER A 52 -6.85 11.40 -4.62
N TYR A 53 -5.73 10.77 -4.31
CA TYR A 53 -4.76 11.35 -3.40
C TYR A 53 -4.19 12.68 -3.91
N PHE A 54 -4.19 12.94 -5.22
CA PHE A 54 -3.83 14.26 -5.76
C PHE A 54 -4.80 15.35 -5.30
N THR A 55 -6.09 15.02 -5.18
CA THR A 55 -7.11 15.91 -4.60
C THR A 55 -6.94 16.08 -3.10
N LEU A 56 -6.41 15.07 -2.41
CA LEU A 56 -6.05 15.13 -0.99
C LEU A 56 -4.74 15.91 -0.73
N GLY A 57 -4.07 16.40 -1.78
CA GLY A 57 -2.86 17.20 -1.66
C GLY A 57 -1.55 16.41 -1.79
N PHE A 58 -1.60 15.13 -2.22
CA PHE A 58 -0.38 14.42 -2.59
C PHE A 58 0.29 15.06 -3.80
N THR A 59 1.61 15.19 -3.69
CA THR A 59 2.47 15.58 -4.82
C THR A 59 3.19 14.36 -5.37
N SER A 60 3.73 14.47 -6.58
CA SER A 60 4.52 13.39 -7.19
C SER A 60 5.69 12.95 -6.30
N LEU A 61 6.31 13.87 -5.55
CA LEU A 61 7.41 13.53 -4.63
C LEU A 61 6.89 12.64 -3.48
N ARG A 62 5.78 13.03 -2.84
CA ARG A 62 5.17 12.25 -1.76
C ARG A 62 4.72 10.88 -2.24
N LEU A 63 4.20 10.77 -3.45
CA LEU A 63 3.83 9.48 -4.04
C LEU A 63 5.05 8.59 -4.30
N MET A 64 6.17 9.18 -4.72
CA MET A 64 7.41 8.42 -4.89
C MET A 64 7.97 7.95 -3.54
N GLU A 65 7.78 8.70 -2.45
CA GLU A 65 8.10 8.25 -1.09
C GLU A 65 7.23 7.07 -0.66
N VAL A 66 5.90 7.19 -0.78
CA VAL A 66 4.96 6.09 -0.49
C VAL A 66 5.32 4.86 -1.30
N LYS A 67 5.54 5.02 -2.61
CA LYS A 67 5.99 3.94 -3.50
C LYS A 67 7.24 3.28 -2.95
N ALA A 68 8.30 4.06 -2.68
CA ALA A 68 9.56 3.51 -2.22
C ALA A 68 9.44 2.77 -0.88
N ASN A 69 8.53 3.16 0.00
CA ASN A 69 8.28 2.45 1.24
C ASN A 69 7.48 1.16 1.02
N LEU A 70 6.38 1.23 0.25
CA LEU A 70 5.62 0.03 -0.12
C LEU A 70 6.50 -1.00 -0.83
N GLU A 71 7.40 -0.56 -1.72
CA GLU A 71 8.37 -1.45 -2.38
C GLU A 71 9.34 -2.11 -1.39
N LYS A 72 9.70 -1.45 -0.29
CA LYS A 72 10.48 -2.06 0.80
C LYS A 72 9.64 -3.05 1.61
N VAL A 73 8.39 -2.69 1.90
CA VAL A 73 7.46 -3.52 2.69
C VAL A 73 7.08 -4.78 1.96
N PHE A 74 6.91 -4.76 0.63
CA PHE A 74 6.57 -5.93 -0.17
C PHE A 74 7.77 -6.58 -0.87
N GLY A 75 8.94 -5.93 -0.87
CA GLY A 75 10.14 -6.41 -1.54
C GLY A 75 9.99 -6.51 -3.07
N ARG A 76 9.03 -5.78 -3.65
CA ARG A 76 8.66 -5.83 -5.08
C ARG A 76 8.54 -4.43 -5.64
N THR A 77 8.76 -4.30 -6.94
CA THR A 77 8.62 -3.03 -7.64
C THR A 77 7.15 -2.75 -7.93
N ILE A 78 6.70 -1.53 -7.65
CA ILE A 78 5.34 -1.08 -7.94
C ILE A 78 5.37 -0.22 -9.19
N SER A 79 4.49 -0.51 -10.15
CA SER A 79 4.41 0.29 -11.37
C SER A 79 3.90 1.70 -11.04
N THR A 80 4.63 2.74 -11.43
CA THR A 80 4.13 4.11 -11.30
C THR A 80 2.86 4.34 -12.14
N ASN A 81 2.64 3.53 -13.18
CA ASN A 81 1.46 3.65 -14.03
C ASN A 81 0.15 3.54 -13.23
N VAL A 82 0.03 2.58 -12.30
CA VAL A 82 -1.19 2.49 -11.47
C VAL A 82 -1.37 3.75 -10.62
N MET A 83 -0.27 4.32 -10.12
CA MET A 83 -0.32 5.50 -9.28
C MET A 83 -0.69 6.80 -10.03
N PHE A 84 -0.47 6.86 -11.34
CA PHE A 84 -0.85 8.05 -12.12
C PHE A 84 -2.16 7.85 -12.89
N ASN A 85 -2.45 6.63 -13.34
CA ASN A 85 -3.64 6.32 -14.13
C ASN A 85 -4.87 6.05 -13.26
N SER A 86 -4.68 5.54 -12.05
CA SER A 86 -5.77 5.21 -11.11
C SER A 86 -5.38 5.68 -9.71
N PRO A 87 -5.41 7.01 -9.49
CA PRO A 87 -4.75 7.65 -8.36
C PRO A 87 -5.54 7.56 -7.05
N THR A 88 -6.07 6.39 -6.74
CA THR A 88 -6.92 6.07 -5.58
C THR A 88 -6.29 4.91 -4.82
N VAL A 89 -6.45 4.88 -3.49
CA VAL A 89 -5.90 3.80 -2.67
C VAL A 89 -6.56 2.47 -3.00
N GLU A 90 -7.88 2.44 -3.22
CA GLU A 90 -8.61 1.22 -3.58
C GLU A 90 -7.97 0.51 -4.81
N LYS A 91 -7.71 1.26 -5.88
CA LYS A 91 -7.08 0.72 -7.09
C LYS A 91 -5.63 0.31 -6.90
N LEU A 92 -4.88 1.00 -6.05
CA LEU A 92 -3.53 0.60 -5.71
C LEU A 92 -3.54 -0.72 -4.93
N VAL A 93 -4.45 -0.88 -3.97
CA VAL A 93 -4.63 -2.12 -3.19
C VAL A 93 -5.03 -3.29 -4.09
N GLU A 94 -5.98 -3.08 -5.00
CA GLU A 94 -6.40 -4.08 -6.00
C GLU A 94 -5.21 -4.54 -6.84
N TYR A 95 -4.40 -3.60 -7.35
CA TYR A 95 -3.17 -3.90 -8.09
C TYR A 95 -2.14 -4.66 -7.25
N LEU A 96 -1.92 -4.27 -6.00
CA LEU A 96 -0.98 -4.96 -5.11
C LEU A 96 -1.44 -6.40 -4.82
N ALA A 97 -2.73 -6.59 -4.58
CA ALA A 97 -3.30 -7.91 -4.30
C ALA A 97 -3.21 -8.84 -5.52
N ASP A 98 -3.49 -8.35 -6.73
CA ASP A 98 -3.56 -9.18 -7.93
C ASP A 98 -2.19 -9.36 -8.61
N GLU A 99 -1.46 -8.27 -8.82
CA GLU A 99 -0.24 -8.27 -9.65
C GLU A 99 1.05 -8.43 -8.83
N VAL A 100 1.08 -7.91 -7.59
CA VAL A 100 2.31 -7.93 -6.76
C VAL A 100 2.34 -9.14 -5.83
N LEU A 101 1.20 -9.48 -5.23
CA LEU A 101 1.06 -10.54 -4.24
C LEU A 101 0.31 -11.77 -4.77
N GLY A 102 -0.34 -11.68 -5.93
CA GLY A 102 -1.06 -12.81 -6.52
C GLY A 102 -0.15 -14.00 -6.86
N ASP A 103 1.14 -13.75 -7.12
CA ASP A 103 2.16 -14.81 -7.31
C ASP A 103 2.70 -15.35 -5.98
N LEU A 104 2.66 -14.54 -4.92
CA LEU A 104 3.23 -14.87 -3.61
C LEU A 104 2.25 -15.66 -2.72
N ILE A 105 0.95 -15.44 -2.91
CA ILE A 105 -0.10 -16.02 -2.09
C ILE A 105 -1.13 -16.71 -3.01
N PRO A 106 -1.07 -18.05 -3.14
CA PRO A 106 -2.04 -18.79 -3.94
C PRO A 106 -3.47 -18.74 -3.37
#